data_AF-A0A137QIA7-F1
#
_entry.id   AF-A0A137QIA7-F1
#
_cell.length_a   1.000
_cell.length_b   1.000
_cell.length_c   1.000
_cell.angle_alpha   90.00
_cell.angle_beta   90.00
_cell.angle_gamma   90.00
#
_symmetry.space_group_name_H-M   'P 1'
#
loop_
_entity.id
_entity.type
_entity.pdbx_description
1 polymer ?
#
loop_
_entity_poly.entity_id
_entity_poly.type
_entity_poly.pdbx_seq_one_letter_code
_entity_poly.pdbx_strand_id
1 'polypeptide(L)'
;RQDESTMSLSKLLEDPFGPYPDQNILNPKWPRRGEIRPTLTSVLLRCNREDIGLDETELIHDASPTSRFVKHPVEVMGVLEIEKLDWLSETGRRWLEFDLRRRDVEMSIGRGSRLTLESVYGDGVNSGSTISVWVKFEKSMSAAYMTLNDDPTSLVLYAKDRHRSFRIATLDVRTMELSRNFIERYTIRRLIHQLIDGSDTPITGRNLDWLVNQYFAQVIPLDKNIRYIYNPNAAGIVLNSRGALKLKKPRNSRHVHKAEIRNVFARHAEWILADHIASHMSPQARYLDIRQWYQFVEQVKIVENWEKARTSGDWSLATVKVSVESVAHDLTKFGGTRDDWRRRLLNALTNPLHWQQKREVENQAQKVKPKPTIPTNHSSQPKKPSPPIGQLVQTPPSAKASSRPRGIPAIKYHYDNDFEEASTPPASDSDSQSDEESQELVDKLPWFCCIPPRLEASQHVWRCPGCRVYQIDLFSPDEDELEEIPENYADILRSRRWRKVTDPEVLTAFGFLVNKHYREDHLRDAGIELIMENTKVRSSAVCSPRCVHLYFYPNLGFCEKVAGS
;
A
#
# COMPACT_ATOMS: atom_id res chain seq x y z
N ARG A 1 -5.10 -51.89 -9.89
CA ARG A 1 -5.58 -51.27 -8.63
C ARG A 1 -4.69 -50.06 -8.41
N GLN A 2 -5.01 -48.97 -9.09
CA GLN A 2 -4.36 -47.67 -8.86
C GLN A 2 -4.80 -47.21 -7.47
N ASP A 3 -3.87 -46.63 -6.72
CA ASP A 3 -4.15 -46.00 -5.44
C ASP A 3 -5.39 -45.11 -5.59
N GLU A 4 -6.51 -45.53 -5.01
CA GLU A 4 -7.59 -44.62 -4.64
C GLU A 4 -6.95 -43.66 -3.65
N SER A 5 -6.35 -42.60 -4.20
CA SER A 5 -5.80 -41.48 -3.46
C SER A 5 -6.90 -41.01 -2.54
N THR A 6 -6.81 -41.40 -1.27
CA THR A 6 -7.64 -40.90 -0.20
C THR A 6 -7.43 -39.40 -0.21
N MET A 7 -8.35 -38.67 -0.85
CA MET A 7 -8.33 -37.21 -0.91
C MET A 7 -8.15 -36.72 0.53
N SER A 8 -7.05 -36.02 0.77
CA SER A 8 -6.67 -35.64 2.12
C SER A 8 -7.68 -34.63 2.65
N LEU A 9 -8.04 -34.76 3.94
CA LEU A 9 -8.85 -33.78 4.66
C LEU A 9 -8.31 -32.34 4.46
N SER A 10 -6.99 -32.19 4.30
CA SER A 10 -6.35 -30.92 3.98
C SER A 10 -6.92 -30.26 2.72
N LYS A 11 -7.21 -31.03 1.65
CA LYS A 11 -7.76 -30.49 0.41
C LYS A 11 -9.22 -30.05 0.57
N LEU A 12 -9.98 -30.74 1.41
CA LEU A 12 -11.37 -30.36 1.74
C LEU A 12 -11.45 -29.00 2.47
N LEU A 13 -10.44 -28.71 3.29
CA LEU A 13 -10.36 -27.53 4.14
C LEU A 13 -9.54 -26.38 3.54
N GLU A 14 -8.91 -26.60 2.38
CA GLU A 14 -8.08 -25.60 1.70
C GLU A 14 -8.90 -24.36 1.31
N ASP A 15 -10.08 -24.57 0.73
CA ASP A 15 -10.98 -23.48 0.34
C ASP A 15 -11.86 -23.03 1.52
N PRO A 16 -11.98 -21.72 1.78
CA PRO A 16 -12.87 -21.20 2.81
C PRO A 16 -14.34 -21.53 2.52
N PHE A 17 -15.13 -21.78 3.57
CA PHE A 17 -16.58 -22.00 3.48
C PHE A 17 -17.38 -20.69 3.52
N GLY A 18 -18.61 -20.65 3.00
CA GLY A 18 -19.48 -19.46 3.04
C GLY A 18 -19.72 -18.80 1.67
N PRO A 19 -20.06 -17.49 1.61
CA PRO A 19 -20.02 -16.50 2.69
C PRO A 19 -21.18 -16.60 3.68
N TYR A 20 -20.91 -16.40 4.97
CA TYR A 20 -21.92 -16.41 6.03
C TYR A 20 -22.08 -15.03 6.69
N PRO A 21 -23.31 -14.58 6.99
CA PRO A 21 -23.55 -13.38 7.80
C PRO A 21 -22.94 -13.51 9.21
N ASP A 22 -22.15 -12.53 9.64
CA ASP A 22 -21.38 -12.56 10.91
C ASP A 22 -22.28 -12.79 12.13
N GLN A 23 -23.46 -12.18 12.15
CA GLN A 23 -24.45 -12.29 13.22
C GLN A 23 -25.04 -13.71 13.32
N ASN A 24 -25.00 -14.49 12.25
CA ASN A 24 -25.53 -15.86 12.20
C ASN A 24 -24.46 -16.91 12.41
N ILE A 25 -23.27 -16.74 11.83
CA ILE A 25 -22.18 -17.73 11.95
C ILE A 25 -21.45 -17.63 13.29
N LEU A 26 -21.27 -16.42 13.82
CA LEU A 26 -20.48 -16.20 15.03
C LEU A 26 -21.34 -16.11 16.29
N ASN A 27 -20.78 -16.63 17.40
CA ASN A 27 -21.39 -16.59 18.71
C ASN A 27 -21.61 -15.13 19.17
N PRO A 28 -22.83 -14.72 19.58
CA PRO A 28 -23.13 -13.36 20.02
C PRO A 28 -22.23 -12.83 21.14
N LYS A 29 -21.74 -13.72 22.02
CA LYS A 29 -20.90 -13.35 23.17
C LYS A 29 -19.40 -13.26 22.84
N TRP A 30 -19.02 -13.63 21.61
CA TRP A 30 -17.65 -13.59 21.12
C TRP A 30 -17.43 -12.38 20.20
N PRO A 31 -16.25 -11.73 20.19
CA PRO A 31 -15.16 -11.90 21.16
C PRO A 31 -15.58 -11.37 22.54
N ARG A 32 -15.08 -11.95 23.64
CA ARG A 32 -15.38 -11.43 24.98
C ARG A 32 -14.71 -10.06 25.14
N ARG A 33 -15.27 -9.20 26.00
CA ARG A 33 -14.71 -7.88 26.27
C ARG A 33 -13.27 -8.02 26.78
N GLY A 34 -12.31 -7.41 26.07
CA GLY A 34 -10.88 -7.49 26.40
C GLY A 34 -10.12 -8.64 25.73
N GLU A 35 -10.80 -9.51 24.98
CA GLU A 35 -10.12 -10.49 24.12
C GLU A 35 -9.55 -9.84 22.86
N ILE A 36 -8.61 -10.56 22.24
CA ILE A 36 -7.98 -10.16 20.98
C ILE A 36 -9.06 -10.08 19.89
N ARG A 37 -9.02 -8.98 19.11
CA ARG A 37 -9.93 -8.81 17.97
C ARG A 37 -9.72 -9.92 16.95
N PRO A 38 -10.79 -10.54 16.42
CA PRO A 38 -10.64 -11.51 15.36
C PRO A 38 -9.99 -10.89 14.14
N THR A 39 -9.12 -11.66 13.50
CA THR A 39 -8.32 -11.20 12.36
C THR A 39 -8.92 -11.76 11.07
N LEU A 40 -9.21 -10.88 10.12
CA LEU A 40 -9.68 -11.24 8.79
C LEU A 40 -8.54 -11.12 7.76
N THR A 41 -8.52 -12.05 6.82
CA THR A 41 -7.64 -12.04 5.64
C THR A 41 -8.48 -11.92 4.35
N SER A 42 -7.85 -11.51 3.25
CA SER A 42 -8.45 -11.37 1.93
C SER A 42 -9.73 -10.51 1.94
N VAL A 43 -9.72 -9.41 2.68
CA VAL A 43 -10.93 -8.61 2.91
C VAL A 43 -11.33 -7.81 1.66
N LEU A 44 -12.57 -8.01 1.24
CA LEU A 44 -13.24 -7.37 0.11
C LEU A 44 -14.32 -6.40 0.61
N LEU A 45 -14.36 -5.19 0.03
CA LEU A 45 -15.41 -4.21 0.29
C LEU A 45 -16.30 -4.06 -0.95
N ARG A 46 -17.62 -4.08 -0.75
CA ARG A 46 -18.62 -3.86 -1.79
C ARG A 46 -19.66 -2.84 -1.40
N CYS A 47 -20.13 -2.05 -2.36
CA CYS A 47 -21.29 -1.19 -2.22
C CYS A 47 -22.11 -1.26 -3.51
N ASN A 48 -23.40 -1.55 -3.41
CA ASN A 48 -24.28 -1.74 -4.57
C ASN A 48 -23.71 -2.77 -5.59
N ARG A 49 -23.18 -3.89 -5.09
CA ARG A 49 -22.57 -4.99 -5.88
C ARG A 49 -21.28 -4.64 -6.64
N GLU A 50 -20.78 -3.42 -6.50
CA GLU A 50 -19.48 -3.02 -7.04
C GLU A 50 -18.39 -3.12 -5.96
N ASP A 51 -17.21 -3.57 -6.37
CA ASP A 51 -16.03 -3.57 -5.49
C ASP A 51 -15.57 -2.12 -5.27
N ILE A 52 -15.29 -1.78 -4.02
CA ILE A 52 -14.86 -0.45 -3.60
C ILE A 52 -13.60 -0.55 -2.73
N GLY A 53 -13.03 0.61 -2.42
CA GLY A 53 -11.96 0.73 -1.44
C GLY A 53 -12.27 1.69 -0.30
N LEU A 54 -11.32 1.79 0.61
CA LEU A 54 -11.36 2.72 1.74
C LEU A 54 -11.22 4.18 1.28
N ASP A 55 -10.67 4.44 0.10
CA ASP A 55 -10.55 5.79 -0.45
C ASP A 55 -11.90 6.49 -0.61
N GLU A 56 -12.96 5.72 -0.91
CA GLU A 56 -14.30 6.24 -1.15
C GLU A 56 -15.20 6.25 0.09
N THR A 57 -14.91 5.39 1.07
CA THR A 57 -15.76 5.20 2.26
C THR A 57 -15.26 5.96 3.49
N GLU A 58 -13.98 6.31 3.52
CA GLU A 58 -13.33 6.97 4.66
C GLU A 58 -13.23 8.47 4.44
N LEU A 59 -14.39 9.11 4.42
CA LEU A 59 -14.52 10.56 4.34
C LEU A 59 -14.27 11.20 5.71
N ILE A 60 -13.72 12.41 5.69
CA ILE A 60 -13.47 13.20 6.90
C ILE A 60 -14.78 13.76 7.46
N HIS A 61 -15.70 14.10 6.56
CA HIS A 61 -17.05 14.56 6.87
C HIS A 61 -18.10 13.63 6.27
N ASP A 62 -19.35 13.83 6.67
CA ASP A 62 -20.46 13.05 6.14
C ASP A 62 -20.49 13.08 4.61
N ALA A 63 -20.77 11.92 4.03
CA ALA A 63 -20.94 11.78 2.59
C ALA A 63 -22.09 12.68 2.11
N SER A 64 -21.97 13.21 0.90
CA SER A 64 -23.09 13.92 0.26
C SER A 64 -24.36 13.03 0.29
N PRO A 65 -25.56 13.57 0.54
CA PRO A 65 -26.81 12.81 0.47
C PRO A 65 -27.04 12.12 -0.90
N THR A 66 -26.41 12.62 -1.96
CA THR A 66 -26.44 12.02 -3.29
C THR A 66 -25.51 10.83 -3.46
N SER A 67 -24.55 10.65 -2.53
CA SER A 67 -23.55 9.59 -2.57
C SER A 67 -24.19 8.21 -2.47
N ARG A 68 -23.64 7.25 -3.22
CA ARG A 68 -24.08 5.85 -3.21
C ARG A 68 -23.96 5.21 -1.83
N PHE A 69 -23.01 5.65 -1.01
CA PHE A 69 -22.78 5.11 0.35
C PHE A 69 -23.85 5.51 1.36
N VAL A 70 -24.62 6.57 1.08
CA VAL A 70 -25.79 6.93 1.89
C VAL A 70 -26.99 6.05 1.54
N LYS A 71 -27.08 5.62 0.27
CA LYS A 71 -28.22 4.86 -0.27
C LYS A 71 -28.05 3.36 -0.11
N HIS A 72 -26.81 2.88 -0.08
CA HIS A 72 -26.48 1.46 -0.06
C HIS A 72 -25.49 1.15 1.07
N PRO A 73 -25.71 0.06 1.82
CA PRO A 73 -24.80 -0.37 2.85
C PRO A 73 -23.45 -0.78 2.25
N VAL A 74 -22.37 -0.49 2.98
CA VAL A 74 -21.04 -1.01 2.66
C VAL A 74 -20.93 -2.42 3.22
N GLU A 75 -20.95 -3.42 2.34
CA GLU A 75 -20.77 -4.82 2.68
C GLU A 75 -19.27 -5.14 2.75
N VAL A 76 -18.85 -5.80 3.81
CA VAL A 76 -17.50 -6.30 4.01
C VAL A 76 -17.56 -7.82 4.00
N MET A 77 -16.65 -8.44 3.25
CA MET A 77 -16.41 -9.88 3.29
C MET A 77 -14.95 -10.15 3.60
N GLY A 78 -14.66 -11.14 4.43
CA GLY A 78 -13.28 -11.51 4.76
C GLY A 78 -13.20 -12.96 5.20
N VAL A 79 -12.04 -13.57 5.01
CA VAL A 79 -11.76 -14.92 5.50
C VAL A 79 -11.36 -14.83 6.97
N LEU A 80 -12.07 -15.57 7.81
CA LEU A 80 -11.78 -15.77 9.22
C LEU A 80 -11.36 -17.22 9.43
N GLU A 81 -10.20 -17.43 10.04
CA GLU A 81 -9.80 -18.76 10.50
C GLU A 81 -10.45 -19.04 11.86
N ILE A 82 -11.32 -20.04 11.93
CA ILE A 82 -11.97 -20.43 13.18
C ILE A 82 -11.01 -21.35 13.94
N GLU A 83 -10.50 -20.88 15.08
CA GLU A 83 -9.59 -21.66 15.92
C GLU A 83 -10.33 -22.55 16.92
N LYS A 84 -11.53 -22.13 17.33
CA LYS A 84 -12.31 -22.82 18.37
C LYS A 84 -13.78 -22.87 18.00
N LEU A 85 -14.40 -24.03 18.22
CA LEU A 85 -15.83 -24.24 17.94
C LEU A 85 -16.75 -23.35 18.80
N ASP A 86 -16.29 -22.82 19.93
CA ASP A 86 -17.07 -21.90 20.77
C ASP A 86 -17.21 -20.48 20.18
N TRP A 87 -16.41 -20.16 19.15
CA TRP A 87 -16.56 -18.94 18.34
C TRP A 87 -17.79 -18.98 17.46
N LEU A 88 -18.25 -20.18 17.08
CA LEU A 88 -19.42 -20.38 16.25
C LEU A 88 -20.71 -20.33 17.07
N SER A 89 -21.76 -19.75 16.50
CA SER A 89 -23.11 -19.90 17.05
C SER A 89 -23.62 -21.33 16.77
N GLU A 90 -24.67 -21.76 17.46
CA GLU A 90 -25.32 -23.05 17.19
C GLU A 90 -25.80 -23.15 15.73
N THR A 91 -26.40 -22.09 15.19
CA THR A 91 -26.79 -21.99 13.78
C THR A 91 -25.57 -22.09 12.86
N GLY A 92 -24.49 -21.38 13.22
CA GLY A 92 -23.25 -21.37 12.47
C GLY A 92 -22.58 -22.74 12.38
N ARG A 93 -22.57 -23.49 13.48
CA ARG A 93 -22.08 -24.89 13.52
C ARG A 93 -22.84 -25.76 12.54
N ARG A 94 -24.18 -25.71 12.58
CA ARG A 94 -25.04 -26.51 11.68
C ARG A 94 -24.80 -26.19 10.21
N TRP A 95 -24.66 -24.91 9.86
CA TRP A 95 -24.38 -24.49 8.48
C TRP A 95 -23.01 -24.96 8.01
N LEU A 96 -21.98 -24.75 8.83
CA LEU A 96 -20.61 -25.13 8.46
C LEU A 96 -20.46 -26.66 8.37
N GLU A 97 -21.09 -27.42 9.26
CA GLU A 97 -21.09 -28.88 9.19
C GLU A 97 -21.86 -29.42 7.98
N PHE A 98 -22.98 -28.77 7.63
CA PHE A 98 -23.72 -29.11 6.41
C PHE A 98 -22.88 -28.88 5.15
N ASP A 99 -22.22 -27.73 5.05
CA ASP A 99 -21.36 -27.42 3.90
C ASP A 99 -20.10 -28.30 3.84
N LEU A 100 -19.53 -28.64 5.00
CA LEU A 100 -18.43 -29.61 5.12
C LEU A 100 -18.84 -30.97 4.55
N ARG A 101 -19.99 -31.50 5.00
CA ARG A 101 -20.52 -32.78 4.50
C ARG A 101 -20.88 -32.74 3.02
N ARG A 102 -21.46 -31.63 2.56
CA ARG A 102 -21.78 -31.45 1.13
C ARG A 102 -20.53 -31.53 0.28
N ARG A 103 -19.49 -30.78 0.63
CA ARG A 103 -18.21 -30.75 -0.10
C ARG A 103 -17.48 -32.10 -0.04
N ASP A 104 -17.56 -32.81 1.08
CA ASP A 104 -17.03 -34.17 1.21
C ASP A 104 -17.77 -35.18 0.31
N VAL A 105 -19.10 -35.11 0.21
CA VAL A 105 -19.89 -35.94 -0.72
C VAL A 105 -19.59 -35.60 -2.17
N GLU A 106 -19.43 -34.32 -2.51
CA GLU A 106 -19.07 -33.89 -3.87
C GLU A 106 -17.70 -34.43 -4.30
N MET A 107 -16.75 -34.55 -3.36
CA MET A 107 -15.43 -35.10 -3.64
C MET A 107 -15.36 -36.64 -3.50
N SER A 108 -16.22 -37.25 -2.71
CA SER A 108 -16.26 -38.70 -2.48
C SER A 108 -17.25 -39.37 -3.44
N ILE A 109 -16.77 -40.23 -4.34
CA ILE A 109 -17.61 -40.92 -5.33
C ILE A 109 -18.61 -41.86 -4.64
N GLY A 110 -19.81 -41.37 -4.34
CA GLY A 110 -20.97 -42.16 -3.92
C GLY A 110 -21.01 -42.65 -2.47
N ARG A 111 -20.11 -42.17 -1.59
CA ARG A 111 -20.18 -42.46 -0.14
C ARG A 111 -20.78 -41.26 0.60
N GLY A 112 -21.79 -41.51 1.44
CA GLY A 112 -22.32 -40.46 2.32
C GLY A 112 -21.25 -39.99 3.31
N SER A 113 -21.17 -38.67 3.53
CA SER A 113 -20.20 -38.09 4.47
C SER A 113 -20.56 -38.41 5.92
N ARG A 114 -19.56 -38.84 6.70
CA ARG A 114 -19.64 -39.01 8.15
C ARG A 114 -18.89 -37.91 8.91
N LEU A 115 -18.37 -36.90 8.21
CA LEU A 115 -17.61 -35.83 8.82
C LEU A 115 -18.52 -34.99 9.73
N THR A 116 -17.98 -34.63 10.88
CA THR A 116 -18.55 -33.69 11.85
C THR A 116 -17.50 -32.62 12.14
N LEU A 117 -17.92 -31.44 12.60
CA LEU A 117 -16.94 -30.39 12.96
C LEU A 117 -16.04 -30.86 14.11
N GLU A 118 -16.61 -31.58 15.08
CA GLU A 118 -15.88 -32.19 16.19
C GLU A 118 -14.78 -33.13 15.68
N SER A 119 -15.05 -33.96 14.66
CA SER A 119 -14.05 -34.84 14.07
C SER A 119 -12.91 -34.10 13.35
N VAL A 120 -13.15 -32.89 12.83
CA VAL A 120 -12.14 -32.08 12.12
C VAL A 120 -11.21 -31.34 13.09
N TYR A 121 -11.77 -30.76 14.16
CA TYR A 121 -10.98 -30.08 15.19
C TYR A 121 -10.30 -31.06 16.16
N GLY A 122 -10.75 -32.32 16.20
CA GLY A 122 -10.20 -33.37 17.05
C GLY A 122 -10.51 -33.18 18.54
N ASP A 123 -10.16 -34.19 19.34
CA ASP A 123 -10.48 -34.22 20.77
C ASP A 123 -9.46 -33.43 21.65
N GLY A 124 -8.34 -32.98 21.06
CA GLY A 124 -7.24 -32.34 21.77
C GLY A 124 -7.03 -30.87 21.43
N VAL A 125 -6.50 -30.11 22.39
CA VAL A 125 -6.06 -28.72 22.18
C VAL A 125 -4.89 -28.74 21.16
N ASN A 126 -5.08 -28.07 20.02
CA ASN A 126 -4.14 -27.99 18.89
C ASN A 126 -3.90 -29.31 18.12
N SER A 127 -4.77 -30.32 18.27
CA SER A 127 -4.60 -31.59 17.54
C SER A 127 -5.33 -31.64 16.18
N GLY A 128 -6.26 -30.73 15.92
CA GLY A 128 -7.03 -30.72 14.67
C GLY A 128 -6.76 -29.53 13.76
N SER A 129 -7.38 -29.59 12.59
CA SER A 129 -7.30 -28.55 11.57
C SER A 129 -8.22 -27.39 11.92
N THR A 130 -7.76 -26.16 11.68
CA THR A 130 -8.62 -24.98 11.68
C THR A 130 -9.47 -24.95 10.41
N ILE A 131 -10.61 -24.27 10.47
CA ILE A 131 -11.48 -24.09 9.30
C ILE A 131 -11.56 -22.61 8.95
N SER A 132 -11.25 -22.30 7.70
CA SER A 132 -11.42 -20.97 7.13
C SER A 132 -12.86 -20.73 6.68
N VAL A 133 -13.45 -19.60 7.04
CA VAL A 133 -14.81 -19.21 6.62
C VAL A 133 -14.83 -17.78 6.11
N TRP A 134 -15.53 -17.54 5.00
CA TRP A 134 -15.91 -16.21 4.54
C TRP A 134 -17.01 -15.66 5.46
N VAL A 135 -16.69 -14.59 6.18
CA VAL A 135 -17.64 -13.83 7.01
C VAL A 135 -18.07 -12.59 6.26
N LYS A 136 -19.37 -12.29 6.24
CA LYS A 136 -19.99 -11.11 5.63
C LYS A 136 -20.69 -10.25 6.68
N PHE A 137 -20.48 -8.93 6.65
CA PHE A 137 -21.18 -7.98 7.51
C PHE A 137 -21.35 -6.60 6.86
N GLU A 138 -22.27 -5.78 7.38
CA GLU A 138 -22.38 -4.36 7.02
C GLU A 138 -21.43 -3.51 7.90
N LYS A 139 -20.65 -2.62 7.28
CA LYS A 139 -19.76 -1.70 7.98
C LYS A 139 -20.55 -0.56 8.64
N SER A 140 -20.24 -0.24 9.90
CA SER A 140 -20.97 0.80 10.66
C SER A 140 -20.23 2.09 10.92
N MET A 141 -18.91 2.04 10.99
CA MET A 141 -18.07 3.19 11.36
C MET A 141 -16.92 3.33 10.38
N SER A 142 -16.28 4.49 10.38
CA SER A 142 -15.00 4.69 9.70
C SER A 142 -13.97 3.66 10.13
N ALA A 143 -13.16 3.20 9.18
CA ALA A 143 -12.04 2.33 9.44
C ALA A 143 -11.05 3.03 10.38
N ALA A 144 -10.55 2.29 11.37
CA ALA A 144 -9.49 2.79 12.24
C ALA A 144 -8.16 2.22 11.75
N TYR A 145 -7.27 3.08 11.28
CA TYR A 145 -5.92 2.69 10.86
C TYR A 145 -4.91 3.68 11.42
N MET A 146 -3.97 3.19 12.22
CA MET A 146 -2.97 4.02 12.92
C MET A 146 -3.54 5.11 13.84
N THR A 147 -4.81 5.01 14.22
CA THR A 147 -5.49 5.95 15.13
C THR A 147 -5.84 5.36 16.49
N LEU A 148 -5.76 4.04 16.66
CA LEU A 148 -6.02 3.36 17.91
C LEU A 148 -4.78 3.34 18.79
N ASN A 149 -4.92 3.69 20.06
CA ASN A 149 -3.82 3.64 21.02
C ASN A 149 -3.39 2.19 21.32
N ASP A 150 -4.37 1.28 21.44
CA ASP A 150 -4.10 -0.12 21.80
C ASP A 150 -3.51 -0.94 20.64
N ASP A 151 -3.75 -0.50 19.41
CA ASP A 151 -3.24 -1.17 18.21
C ASP A 151 -2.93 -0.16 17.09
N PRO A 152 -1.82 0.59 17.21
CA PRO A 152 -1.50 1.70 16.31
C PRO A 152 -1.01 1.24 14.93
N THR A 153 -0.91 -0.07 14.69
CA THR A 153 -0.45 -0.62 13.40
C THR A 153 -1.55 -1.32 12.63
N SER A 154 -2.65 -1.66 13.26
CA SER A 154 -3.70 -2.44 12.62
C SER A 154 -4.74 -1.59 11.94
N LEU A 155 -5.23 -2.11 10.83
CA LEU A 155 -6.47 -1.68 10.22
C LEU A 155 -7.62 -2.42 10.93
N VAL A 156 -8.62 -1.69 11.40
CA VAL A 156 -9.78 -2.24 12.10
C VAL A 156 -11.06 -1.76 11.44
N LEU A 157 -11.95 -2.70 11.13
CA LEU A 157 -13.30 -2.44 10.62
C LEU A 157 -14.34 -2.81 11.66
N TYR A 158 -15.47 -2.10 11.64
CA TYR A 158 -16.55 -2.28 12.61
C TYR A 158 -17.80 -2.79 11.91
N ALA A 159 -18.34 -3.90 12.41
CA ALA A 159 -19.62 -4.42 11.98
C ALA A 159 -20.76 -3.67 12.66
N LYS A 160 -21.79 -3.36 11.89
CA LYS A 160 -23.03 -2.74 12.35
C LYS A 160 -23.78 -3.61 13.33
N ASP A 161 -23.82 -4.90 13.04
CA ASP A 161 -24.47 -5.85 13.91
C ASP A 161 -23.55 -6.20 15.09
N ARG A 162 -24.10 -6.08 16.30
CA ARG A 162 -23.42 -6.41 17.57
C ARG A 162 -22.14 -5.63 17.87
N HIS A 163 -21.84 -4.56 17.13
CA HIS A 163 -20.67 -3.69 17.31
C HIS A 163 -19.34 -4.45 17.38
N ARG A 164 -19.19 -5.53 16.61
CA ARG A 164 -17.92 -6.27 16.54
C ARG A 164 -16.88 -5.43 15.81
N SER A 165 -15.63 -5.58 16.24
CA SER A 165 -14.48 -5.01 15.52
C SER A 165 -13.58 -6.13 15.02
N PHE A 166 -13.21 -6.07 13.75
CA PHE A 166 -12.33 -7.04 13.10
C PHE A 166 -11.00 -6.37 12.77
N ARG A 167 -9.90 -7.01 13.15
CA ARG A 167 -8.56 -6.65 12.69
C ARG A 167 -8.40 -7.14 11.25
N ILE A 168 -7.88 -6.32 10.37
CA ILE A 168 -7.67 -6.66 8.97
C ILE A 168 -6.18 -6.93 8.77
N ALA A 169 -5.84 -8.19 8.51
CA ALA A 169 -4.46 -8.59 8.22
C ALA A 169 -4.11 -8.36 6.74
N THR A 170 -5.01 -8.75 5.83
CA THR A 170 -4.83 -8.56 4.39
C THR A 170 -6.14 -8.10 3.74
N LEU A 171 -6.00 -7.23 2.75
CA LEU A 171 -7.07 -6.83 1.84
C LEU A 171 -7.00 -7.70 0.59
N ASP A 172 -8.14 -7.93 -0.05
CA ASP A 172 -8.19 -8.41 -1.43
C ASP A 172 -7.38 -7.47 -2.35
N VAL A 173 -6.80 -8.01 -3.42
CA VAL A 173 -5.90 -7.26 -4.32
C VAL A 173 -6.60 -6.02 -4.90
N ARG A 174 -7.85 -6.17 -5.35
CA ARG A 174 -8.61 -5.06 -5.94
C ARG A 174 -9.00 -4.04 -4.88
N THR A 175 -9.46 -4.50 -3.72
CA THR A 175 -9.76 -3.59 -2.59
C THR A 175 -8.51 -2.85 -2.11
N MET A 176 -7.34 -3.48 -2.07
CA MET A 176 -6.07 -2.85 -1.70
C MET A 176 -5.71 -1.72 -2.67
N GLU A 177 -5.84 -1.97 -3.98
CA GLU A 177 -5.62 -0.98 -5.03
C GLU A 177 -6.54 0.24 -4.83
N LEU A 178 -7.83 0.00 -4.62
CA LEU A 178 -8.84 1.03 -4.37
C LEU A 178 -8.73 1.70 -2.99
N SER A 179 -7.91 1.17 -2.08
CA SER A 179 -7.67 1.70 -0.73
C SER A 179 -6.29 2.33 -0.57
N ARG A 180 -5.55 2.47 -1.68
CA ARG A 180 -4.15 2.88 -1.64
C ARG A 180 -3.99 4.27 -1.03
N ASN A 181 -4.82 5.25 -1.42
CA ASN A 181 -4.65 6.60 -0.88
C ASN A 181 -4.99 6.65 0.61
N PHE A 182 -6.01 5.92 1.06
CA PHE A 182 -6.35 5.81 2.48
C PHE A 182 -5.16 5.29 3.29
N ILE A 183 -4.55 4.17 2.87
CA ILE A 183 -3.40 3.61 3.58
C ILE A 183 -2.21 4.58 3.57
N GLU A 184 -1.91 5.21 2.43
CA GLU A 184 -0.83 6.20 2.32
C GLU A 184 -1.08 7.44 3.20
N ARG A 185 -2.30 7.98 3.21
CA ARG A 185 -2.70 9.16 4.02
C ARG A 185 -2.44 8.96 5.51
N TYR A 186 -2.92 7.84 6.07
CA TYR A 186 -2.76 7.54 7.48
C TYR A 186 -1.32 7.14 7.83
N THR A 187 -0.59 6.51 6.91
CA THR A 187 0.85 6.26 7.06
C THR A 187 1.63 7.56 7.15
N ILE A 188 1.35 8.53 6.28
CA ILE A 188 1.98 9.85 6.30
C ILE A 188 1.58 10.63 7.55
N ARG A 189 0.31 10.56 7.97
CA ARG A 189 -0.14 11.17 9.22
C ARG A 189 0.65 10.64 10.43
N ARG A 190 0.80 9.31 10.54
CA ARG A 190 1.60 8.69 11.59
C ARG A 190 3.07 9.10 11.48
N LEU A 191 3.62 9.16 10.28
CA LEU A 191 4.98 9.63 10.05
C LEU A 191 5.15 11.06 10.57
N ILE A 192 4.22 11.97 10.28
CA ILE A 192 4.28 13.35 10.78
C ILE A 192 4.27 13.37 12.31
N HIS A 193 3.38 12.61 12.95
CA HIS A 193 3.38 12.50 14.41
C HIS A 193 4.72 11.97 14.94
N GLN A 194 5.28 10.93 14.33
CA GLN A 194 6.59 10.40 14.71
C GLN A 194 7.71 11.44 14.58
N LEU A 195 7.70 12.27 13.52
CA LEU A 195 8.70 13.32 13.33
C LEU A 195 8.58 14.46 14.35
N ILE A 196 7.38 14.66 14.88
CA ILE A 196 7.07 15.67 15.89
C ILE A 196 7.35 15.16 17.30
N ASP A 197 7.14 13.88 17.55
CA ASP A 197 7.37 13.24 18.84
C ASP A 197 8.83 13.45 19.29
N GLY A 198 9.02 14.13 20.42
CA GLY A 198 10.34 14.46 20.96
C GLY A 198 10.97 15.74 20.40
N SER A 199 10.26 16.52 19.58
CA SER A 199 10.71 17.84 19.15
C SER A 199 10.10 18.98 19.97
N ASP A 200 10.96 19.89 20.43
CA ASP A 200 10.57 21.15 21.07
C ASP A 200 10.20 22.25 20.07
N THR A 201 10.20 21.95 18.76
CA THR A 201 9.86 22.95 17.74
C THR A 201 8.41 23.40 17.93
N PRO A 202 8.12 24.71 18.08
CA PRO A 202 6.75 25.20 18.20
C PRO A 202 5.97 24.94 16.92
N ILE A 203 4.63 24.87 17.00
CA ILE A 203 3.76 24.57 15.84
C ILE A 203 4.02 25.52 14.66
N THR A 204 4.27 26.80 14.93
CA THR A 204 4.60 27.83 13.92
C THR A 204 5.92 27.57 13.19
N GLY A 205 6.83 26.78 13.76
CA GLY A 205 8.08 26.36 13.11
C GLY A 205 7.96 25.04 12.34
N ARG A 206 6.83 24.34 12.44
CA ARG A 206 6.62 23.01 11.83
C ARG A 206 6.03 23.14 10.43
N ASN A 207 6.86 23.59 9.50
CA ASN A 207 6.53 23.67 8.07
C ASN A 207 7.05 22.47 7.27
N LEU A 208 6.82 22.46 5.95
CA LEU A 208 7.25 21.36 5.09
C LEU A 208 8.76 21.14 5.13
N ASP A 209 9.57 22.20 5.04
CA ASP A 209 11.02 22.07 5.04
C ASP A 209 11.53 21.51 6.37
N TRP A 210 10.90 21.90 7.48
CA TRP A 210 11.16 21.30 8.78
C TRP A 210 10.83 19.81 8.78
N LEU A 211 9.66 19.38 8.28
CA LEU A 211 9.28 17.97 8.19
C LEU A 211 10.27 17.17 7.34
N VAL A 212 10.68 17.70 6.19
CA VAL A 212 11.67 17.07 5.31
C VAL A 212 12.99 16.91 6.05
N ASN A 213 13.48 17.97 6.72
CA ASN A 213 14.73 17.89 7.47
C ASN A 213 14.63 16.89 8.64
N GLN A 214 13.51 16.83 9.36
CA GLN A 214 13.28 15.83 10.40
C GLN A 214 13.26 14.40 9.84
N TYR A 215 12.68 14.20 8.65
CA TYR A 215 12.70 12.89 7.99
C TYR A 215 14.14 12.40 7.74
N PHE A 216 15.01 13.26 7.22
CA PHE A 216 16.43 12.93 7.03
C PHE A 216 17.17 12.72 8.35
N ALA A 217 16.85 13.48 9.38
CA ALA A 217 17.49 13.36 10.69
C ALA A 217 17.06 12.09 11.45
N GLN A 218 15.79 11.70 11.37
CA GLN A 218 15.21 10.66 12.20
C GLN A 218 14.97 9.33 11.47
N VAL A 219 14.50 9.37 10.22
CA VAL A 219 14.02 8.16 9.51
C VAL A 219 15.13 7.51 8.69
N ILE A 220 15.87 8.29 7.90
CA ILE A 220 16.96 7.77 7.05
C ILE A 220 18.02 6.99 7.84
N PRO A 221 18.45 7.39 9.05
CA PRO A 221 19.40 6.61 9.85
C PRO A 221 18.84 5.27 10.32
N LEU A 222 17.53 5.19 10.59
CA LEU A 222 16.87 3.93 10.99
C LEU A 222 16.80 2.96 9.82
N ASP A 223 16.60 3.49 8.61
CA ASP A 223 16.48 2.70 7.39
C ASP A 223 17.74 1.88 7.07
N LYS A 224 18.92 2.32 7.56
CA LYS A 224 20.19 1.56 7.45
C LYS A 224 20.13 0.17 8.07
N ASN A 225 19.21 -0.09 8.99
CA ASN A 225 19.15 -1.38 9.71
C ASN A 225 17.87 -2.17 9.44
N ILE A 226 16.96 -1.66 8.61
CA ILE A 226 15.67 -2.27 8.32
C ILE A 226 15.71 -2.93 6.94
N ARG A 227 15.20 -4.16 6.85
CA ARG A 227 14.97 -4.86 5.58
C ARG A 227 13.49 -5.18 5.44
N TYR A 228 12.87 -4.68 4.37
CA TYR A 228 11.45 -4.92 4.09
C TYR A 228 11.21 -6.26 3.38
N ILE A 229 12.19 -6.75 2.61
CA ILE A 229 12.09 -8.05 1.92
C ILE A 229 12.60 -9.15 2.86
N TYR A 230 11.69 -9.99 3.35
CA TYR A 230 12.05 -11.18 4.10
C TYR A 230 12.79 -12.16 3.19
N ASN A 231 14.02 -12.49 3.58
CA ASN A 231 14.76 -13.60 2.99
C ASN A 231 15.07 -14.60 4.12
N PRO A 232 14.40 -15.76 4.16
CA PRO A 232 14.59 -16.75 5.22
C PRO A 232 16.03 -17.28 5.29
N ASN A 233 16.80 -17.17 4.21
CA ASN A 233 18.16 -17.66 4.09
C ASN A 233 19.23 -16.59 4.39
N ALA A 234 18.84 -15.34 4.66
CA ALA A 234 19.82 -14.28 4.92
C ALA A 234 20.39 -14.41 6.34
N ALA A 235 21.68 -14.74 6.42
CA ALA A 235 22.42 -14.80 7.69
C ALA A 235 22.38 -13.44 8.41
N GLY A 236 22.21 -13.47 9.73
CA GLY A 236 22.28 -12.26 10.58
C GLY A 236 21.00 -11.44 10.66
N ILE A 237 19.86 -11.96 10.21
CA ILE A 237 18.53 -11.39 10.48
C ILE A 237 18.13 -11.69 11.93
N VAL A 238 17.73 -10.64 12.66
CA VAL A 238 17.07 -10.77 13.96
C VAL A 238 15.69 -10.13 13.83
N LEU A 239 14.62 -10.89 14.11
CA LEU A 239 13.30 -10.29 14.29
C LEU A 239 13.32 -9.48 15.58
N ASN A 240 13.01 -8.19 15.50
CA ASN A 240 12.75 -7.42 16.71
C ASN A 240 11.39 -7.79 17.31
N SER A 241 11.10 -7.29 18.51
CA SER A 241 9.82 -7.50 19.21
C SER A 241 8.59 -6.99 18.44
N ARG A 242 8.79 -6.16 17.40
CA ARG A 242 7.74 -5.64 16.52
C ARG A 242 7.61 -6.43 15.21
N GLY A 243 8.32 -7.55 15.07
CA GLY A 243 8.31 -8.38 13.87
C GLY A 243 9.12 -7.81 12.69
N ALA A 244 9.78 -6.65 12.85
CA ALA A 244 10.61 -6.08 11.80
C ALA A 244 11.99 -6.74 11.77
N LEU A 245 12.48 -7.00 10.56
CA LEU A 245 13.77 -7.61 10.31
C LEU A 245 14.87 -6.57 10.52
N LYS A 246 15.61 -6.72 11.62
CA LYS A 246 16.79 -5.90 11.89
C LYS A 246 18.03 -6.63 11.40
N LEU A 247 18.82 -5.96 10.58
CA LEU A 247 20.12 -6.44 10.16
C LEU A 247 21.16 -6.17 11.24
N LYS A 248 22.07 -7.13 11.47
CA LYS A 248 23.23 -6.92 12.35
C LYS A 248 24.23 -5.92 11.78
N LYS A 249 24.41 -5.91 10.46
CA LYS A 249 25.28 -4.98 9.75
C LYS A 249 24.43 -3.91 9.04
N PRO A 250 24.80 -2.62 9.11
CA PRO A 250 24.08 -1.58 8.41
C PRO A 250 24.21 -1.77 6.90
N ARG A 251 23.12 -1.54 6.16
CA ARG A 251 23.15 -1.47 4.69
C ARG A 251 23.53 -0.07 4.23
N ASN A 252 24.05 0.02 3.01
CA ASN A 252 24.10 1.27 2.29
C ASN A 252 22.66 1.69 1.99
N SER A 253 22.21 2.79 2.62
CA SER A 253 20.91 3.37 2.29
C SER A 253 20.95 3.88 0.85
N ARG A 254 19.84 3.68 0.12
CA ARG A 254 19.61 4.38 -1.15
C ARG A 254 19.78 5.88 -0.92
N HIS A 255 20.41 6.58 -1.85
CA HIS A 255 20.36 8.03 -1.88
C HIS A 255 18.91 8.47 -2.13
N VAL A 256 18.35 9.24 -1.19
CA VAL A 256 16.99 9.79 -1.29
C VAL A 256 17.10 11.29 -1.42
N HIS A 257 16.54 11.86 -2.49
CA HIS A 257 16.58 13.30 -2.71
C HIS A 257 15.48 14.02 -1.91
N LYS A 258 15.72 15.26 -1.46
CA LYS A 258 14.70 16.04 -0.72
C LYS A 258 13.40 16.22 -1.52
N ALA A 259 13.50 16.33 -2.84
CA ALA A 259 12.32 16.45 -3.71
C ALA A 259 11.43 15.21 -3.68
N GLU A 260 11.99 14.01 -3.53
CA GLU A 260 11.22 12.77 -3.41
C GLU A 260 10.36 12.78 -2.13
N ILE A 261 10.96 13.20 -1.01
CA ILE A 261 10.24 13.32 0.26
C ILE A 261 9.18 14.43 0.20
N ARG A 262 9.49 15.57 -0.42
CA ARG A 262 8.50 16.63 -0.67
C ARG A 262 7.34 16.13 -1.50
N ASN A 263 7.59 15.33 -2.53
CA ASN A 263 6.55 14.74 -3.38
C ASN A 263 5.63 13.79 -2.59
N VAL A 264 6.18 12.99 -1.67
CA VAL A 264 5.38 12.14 -0.77
C VAL A 264 4.40 12.98 0.06
N PHE A 265 4.85 14.10 0.64
CA PHE A 265 3.96 15.02 1.36
C PHE A 265 2.97 15.75 0.44
N ALA A 266 3.42 16.17 -0.75
CA ALA A 266 2.61 16.89 -1.73
C ALA A 266 1.38 16.08 -2.14
N ARG A 267 1.56 14.78 -2.44
CA ARG A 267 0.49 13.86 -2.88
C ARG A 267 -0.71 13.83 -1.94
N HIS A 268 -0.49 14.06 -0.65
CA HIS A 268 -1.52 14.00 0.39
C HIS A 268 -1.73 15.33 1.11
N ALA A 269 -1.18 16.43 0.59
CA ALA A 269 -1.18 17.74 1.26
C ALA A 269 -2.59 18.28 1.52
N GLU A 270 -3.50 18.14 0.56
CA GLU A 270 -4.90 18.55 0.70
C GLU A 270 -5.64 17.73 1.75
N TRP A 271 -5.40 16.42 1.80
CA TRP A 271 -6.04 15.55 2.79
C TRP A 271 -5.53 15.87 4.20
N ILE A 272 -4.22 16.11 4.37
CA ILE A 272 -3.64 16.54 5.65
C ILE A 272 -4.24 17.89 6.08
N LEU A 273 -4.41 18.83 5.16
CA LEU A 273 -5.06 20.11 5.43
C LEU A 273 -6.51 19.89 5.90
N ALA A 274 -7.27 19.04 5.19
CA ALA A 274 -8.64 18.70 5.55
C ALA A 274 -8.73 18.04 6.93
N ASP A 275 -7.86 17.06 7.22
CA ASP A 275 -7.82 16.37 8.52
C ASP A 275 -7.54 17.36 9.65
N HIS A 276 -6.59 18.28 9.47
CA HIS A 276 -6.30 19.34 10.43
C HIS A 276 -7.47 20.28 10.70
N ILE A 277 -8.15 20.69 9.64
CA ILE A 277 -9.29 21.61 9.75
C ILE A 277 -10.48 20.90 10.40
N ALA A 278 -10.74 19.64 10.05
CA ALA A 278 -11.85 18.86 10.57
C ALA A 278 -11.60 18.36 11.99
N SER A 279 -10.38 17.96 12.32
CA SER A 279 -10.01 17.46 13.66
C SER A 279 -9.87 18.57 14.71
N HIS A 280 -10.28 19.81 14.41
CA HIS A 280 -10.25 21.00 15.28
C HIS A 280 -10.83 20.81 16.69
N MET A 281 -11.64 19.79 16.94
CA MET A 281 -12.19 19.50 18.26
C MET A 281 -11.15 18.90 19.24
N SER A 282 -10.10 18.23 18.75
CA SER A 282 -9.02 17.68 19.57
C SER A 282 -7.78 18.58 19.56
N PRO A 283 -7.30 19.07 20.72
CA PRO A 283 -6.04 19.85 20.78
C PRO A 283 -4.85 19.07 20.24
N GLN A 284 -4.86 17.74 20.40
CA GLN A 284 -3.79 16.84 19.96
C GLN A 284 -3.75 16.68 18.44
N ALA A 285 -4.81 17.09 17.73
CA ALA A 285 -4.89 16.95 16.29
C ALA A 285 -4.27 18.11 15.50
N ARG A 286 -3.86 19.21 16.16
CA ARG A 286 -3.15 20.31 15.49
C ARG A 286 -1.64 20.12 15.64
N TYR A 287 -1.03 19.54 14.63
CA TYR A 287 0.39 19.20 14.68
C TYR A 287 1.28 20.03 13.73
N LEU A 288 0.71 20.85 12.84
CA LEU A 288 1.41 21.74 11.88
C LEU A 288 0.81 23.14 11.87
N ASP A 289 1.57 24.12 11.38
CA ASP A 289 1.08 25.45 11.06
C ASP A 289 0.14 25.39 9.84
N ILE A 290 -1.16 25.60 10.07
CA ILE A 290 -2.19 25.54 9.03
C ILE A 290 -1.96 26.60 7.94
N ARG A 291 -1.42 27.78 8.26
CA ARG A 291 -1.19 28.83 7.25
C ARG A 291 -0.08 28.44 6.30
N GLN A 292 1.04 27.98 6.84
CA GLN A 292 2.17 27.50 6.03
C GLN A 292 1.79 26.24 5.25
N TRP A 293 0.99 25.35 5.83
CA TRP A 293 0.51 24.16 5.12
C TRP A 293 -0.47 24.50 3.99
N TYR A 294 -1.35 25.49 4.20
CA TYR A 294 -2.23 26.00 3.15
C TYR A 294 -1.43 26.59 1.98
N GLN A 295 -0.40 27.41 2.25
CA GLN A 295 0.51 27.93 1.22
C GLN A 295 1.20 26.80 0.44
N PHE A 296 1.61 25.72 1.13
CA PHE A 296 2.16 24.55 0.46
C PHE A 296 1.12 23.88 -0.45
N VAL A 297 -0.13 23.73 -0.01
CA VAL A 297 -1.21 23.22 -0.85
C VAL A 297 -1.43 24.10 -2.10
N GLU A 298 -1.35 25.42 -1.97
CA GLU A 298 -1.41 26.33 -3.13
C GLU A 298 -0.27 26.07 -4.12
N GLN A 299 0.96 25.88 -3.63
CA GLN A 299 2.11 25.55 -4.48
C GLN A 299 1.93 24.21 -5.21
N VAL A 300 1.44 23.18 -4.52
CA VAL A 300 1.16 21.87 -5.13
C VAL A 300 0.15 22.01 -6.26
N LYS A 301 -0.93 22.77 -6.05
CA LYS A 301 -1.95 23.01 -7.08
C LYS A 301 -1.45 23.78 -8.28
N ILE A 302 -0.58 24.77 -8.06
CA ILE A 302 0.07 25.47 -9.17
C ILE A 302 0.81 24.42 -10.01
N VAL A 303 1.67 23.60 -9.41
CA VAL A 303 2.43 22.56 -10.14
C VAL A 303 1.49 21.58 -10.88
N GLU A 304 0.43 21.09 -10.23
CA GLU A 304 -0.56 20.20 -10.89
C GLU A 304 -1.25 20.88 -12.09
N ASN A 305 -1.59 22.17 -11.97
CA ASN A 305 -2.19 22.92 -13.07
C ASN A 305 -1.20 23.11 -14.23
N TRP A 306 0.08 23.32 -13.93
CA TRP A 306 1.15 23.37 -14.94
C TRP A 306 1.32 22.01 -15.64
N GLU A 307 1.30 20.90 -14.90
CA GLU A 307 1.39 19.56 -15.49
C GLU A 307 0.16 19.25 -16.36
N LYS A 308 -1.04 19.63 -15.90
CA LYS A 308 -2.28 19.49 -16.68
C LYS A 308 -2.21 20.32 -17.96
N ALA A 309 -1.81 21.60 -17.87
CA ALA A 309 -1.63 22.48 -19.01
C ALA A 309 -0.66 21.89 -20.05
N ARG A 310 0.48 21.37 -19.59
CA ARG A 310 1.46 20.70 -20.45
C ARG A 310 0.88 19.47 -21.16
N THR A 311 0.06 18.68 -20.45
CA THR A 311 -0.51 17.45 -20.99
C THR A 311 -1.69 17.72 -21.93
N SER A 312 -2.52 18.72 -21.64
CA SER A 312 -3.71 19.07 -22.44
C SER A 312 -3.41 20.02 -23.59
N GLY A 313 -2.27 20.72 -23.56
CA GLY A 313 -1.97 21.85 -24.45
C GLY A 313 -2.72 23.15 -24.07
N ASP A 314 -3.53 23.14 -23.01
CA ASP A 314 -4.28 24.30 -22.55
C ASP A 314 -3.49 25.09 -21.49
N TRP A 315 -2.68 26.04 -21.95
CA TRP A 315 -1.88 26.91 -21.10
C TRP A 315 -2.69 27.86 -20.22
N SER A 316 -4.00 28.03 -20.46
CA SER A 316 -4.84 28.86 -19.59
C SER A 316 -4.89 28.30 -18.16
N LEU A 317 -4.80 26.97 -18.00
CA LEU A 317 -4.75 26.28 -16.71
C LEU A 317 -3.56 26.70 -15.86
N ALA A 318 -2.39 26.95 -16.46
CA ALA A 318 -1.17 27.36 -15.76
C ALA A 318 -1.29 28.75 -15.10
N THR A 319 -2.19 29.59 -15.58
CA THR A 319 -2.44 30.95 -15.06
C THR A 319 -3.53 31.02 -14.00
N VAL A 320 -4.23 29.92 -13.73
CA VAL A 320 -5.34 29.89 -12.77
C VAL A 320 -4.79 30.16 -11.38
N LYS A 321 -5.14 31.34 -10.84
CA LYS A 321 -4.81 31.69 -9.46
C LYS A 321 -5.54 30.75 -8.51
N VAL A 322 -4.78 30.01 -7.71
CA VAL A 322 -5.33 29.20 -6.62
C VAL A 322 -5.94 30.15 -5.59
N SER A 323 -7.23 29.98 -5.33
CA SER A 323 -7.99 30.77 -4.35
C SER A 323 -8.49 29.88 -3.22
N VAL A 324 -8.86 30.49 -2.10
CA VAL A 324 -9.53 29.80 -0.99
C VAL A 324 -10.78 29.07 -1.47
N GLU A 325 -11.50 29.66 -2.43
CA GLU A 325 -12.71 29.09 -3.03
C GLU A 325 -12.44 27.85 -3.89
N SER A 326 -11.29 27.80 -4.56
CA SER A 326 -10.83 26.62 -5.30
C SER A 326 -10.40 25.52 -4.33
N VAL A 327 -9.61 25.85 -3.31
CA VAL A 327 -9.18 24.88 -2.30
C VAL A 327 -10.38 24.28 -1.56
N ALA A 328 -11.30 25.11 -1.08
CA ALA A 328 -12.52 24.65 -0.41
C ALA A 328 -13.39 23.77 -1.31
N HIS A 329 -13.41 24.01 -2.63
CA HIS A 329 -14.11 23.14 -3.56
C HIS A 329 -13.45 21.76 -3.62
N ASP A 330 -12.13 21.69 -3.75
CA ASP A 330 -11.42 20.41 -3.84
C ASP A 330 -11.52 19.59 -2.55
N LEU A 331 -11.63 20.23 -1.39
CA LEU A 331 -11.83 19.53 -0.11
C LEU A 331 -13.19 18.81 -0.02
N THR A 332 -14.18 19.14 -0.87
CA THR A 332 -15.48 18.44 -0.89
C THR A 332 -15.37 16.96 -1.25
N LYS A 333 -14.27 16.54 -1.89
CA LYS A 333 -13.98 15.12 -2.14
C LYS A 333 -13.77 14.30 -0.86
N PHE A 334 -13.54 14.97 0.27
CA PHE A 334 -13.43 14.35 1.60
C PHE A 334 -14.73 14.44 2.41
N GLY A 335 -15.87 14.69 1.76
CA GLY A 335 -17.19 14.87 2.38
C GLY A 335 -17.53 16.34 2.64
N GLY A 336 -18.73 16.60 3.16
CA GLY A 336 -19.19 17.97 3.47
C GLY A 336 -19.53 18.83 2.23
N THR A 337 -19.96 20.07 2.47
CA THR A 337 -20.32 21.02 1.40
C THR A 337 -19.21 22.03 1.16
N ARG A 338 -19.19 22.62 -0.04
CA ARG A 338 -18.22 23.68 -0.40
C ARG A 338 -18.24 24.84 0.59
N ASP A 339 -19.43 25.28 1.00
CA ASP A 339 -19.57 26.40 1.93
C ASP A 339 -19.10 26.05 3.35
N ASP A 340 -19.28 24.80 3.78
CA ASP A 340 -18.76 24.35 5.06
C ASP A 340 -17.23 24.37 5.07
N TRP A 341 -16.59 23.79 4.05
CA TRP A 341 -15.13 23.83 3.91
C TRP A 341 -14.59 25.25 3.79
N ARG A 342 -15.24 26.11 3.01
CA ARG A 342 -14.84 27.52 2.87
C ARG A 342 -14.86 28.22 4.22
N ARG A 343 -15.95 28.08 4.99
CA ARG A 343 -16.09 28.68 6.32
C ARG A 343 -15.02 28.17 7.27
N ARG A 344 -14.79 26.86 7.32
CA ARG A 344 -13.79 26.24 8.19
C ARG A 344 -12.37 26.67 7.83
N LEU A 345 -12.05 26.69 6.55
CA LEU A 345 -10.74 27.10 6.04
C LEU A 345 -10.48 28.58 6.37
N LEU A 346 -11.43 29.48 6.12
CA LEU A 346 -11.32 30.89 6.49
C LEU A 346 -11.16 31.06 8.01
N ASN A 347 -11.92 30.34 8.83
CA ASN A 347 -11.79 30.38 10.28
C ASN A 347 -10.41 29.88 10.75
N ALA A 348 -9.87 28.83 10.12
CA ALA A 348 -8.55 28.29 10.44
C ALA A 348 -7.42 29.25 10.03
N LEU A 349 -7.57 29.97 8.91
CA LEU A 349 -6.59 30.93 8.43
C LEU A 349 -6.62 32.24 9.22
N THR A 350 -7.79 32.76 9.57
CA THR A 350 -7.95 34.05 10.25
C THR A 350 -7.57 33.98 11.73
N ASN A 351 -7.94 32.91 12.43
CA ASN A 351 -7.80 32.80 13.88
C ASN A 351 -6.98 31.57 14.32
N PRO A 352 -5.69 31.45 13.96
CA PRO A 352 -4.90 30.28 14.38
C PRO A 352 -4.70 30.22 15.90
N LEU A 353 -4.46 31.37 16.54
CA LEU A 353 -4.09 31.51 17.96
C LEU A 353 -5.26 31.67 18.93
N HIS A 354 -6.35 32.32 18.51
CA HIS A 354 -7.50 32.62 19.37
C HIS A 354 -8.08 31.34 20.02
N TRP A 355 -7.99 30.20 19.33
CA TRP A 355 -8.49 28.92 19.85
C TRP A 355 -7.58 28.26 20.89
N GLN A 356 -6.26 28.42 20.77
CA GLN A 356 -5.32 27.94 21.79
C GLN A 356 -5.53 28.72 23.09
N GLN A 357 -5.58 30.05 22.99
CA GLN A 357 -5.80 30.93 24.14
C GLN A 357 -7.17 30.74 24.77
N LYS A 358 -8.26 30.67 23.98
CA LYS A 358 -9.61 30.44 24.51
C LYS A 358 -9.69 29.15 25.32
N ARG A 359 -8.99 28.09 24.88
CA ARG A 359 -9.02 26.79 25.56
C ARG A 359 -8.07 26.71 26.74
N GLU A 360 -6.93 27.41 26.73
CA GLU A 360 -6.11 27.61 27.93
C GLU A 360 -6.91 28.34 29.01
N VAL A 361 -7.67 29.37 28.63
CA VAL A 361 -8.59 30.08 29.52
C VAL A 361 -9.73 29.17 29.99
N GLU A 362 -10.35 28.37 29.13
CA GLU A 362 -11.40 27.40 29.52
C GLU A 362 -10.86 26.28 30.43
N ASN A 363 -9.67 25.76 30.16
CA ASN A 363 -9.02 24.73 30.98
C ASN A 363 -8.57 25.30 32.34
N GLN A 364 -8.09 26.54 32.38
CA GLN A 364 -7.83 27.25 33.63
C GLN A 364 -9.14 27.51 34.39
N ALA A 365 -10.20 27.95 33.73
CA ALA A 365 -11.51 28.15 34.35
C ALA A 365 -12.13 26.84 34.88
N GLN A 366 -11.92 25.70 34.21
CA GLN A 366 -12.35 24.39 34.68
C GLN A 366 -11.50 23.88 35.87
N LYS A 367 -10.20 24.17 35.90
CA LYS A 367 -9.35 23.89 37.07
C LYS A 367 -9.71 24.74 38.29
N VAL A 368 -10.27 25.93 38.08
CA VAL A 368 -10.65 26.87 39.14
C VAL A 368 -12.09 26.67 39.63
N LYS A 369 -12.94 25.90 38.92
CA LYS A 369 -14.28 25.57 39.45
C LYS A 369 -14.14 24.80 40.77
N PRO A 370 -14.56 25.37 41.92
CA PRO A 370 -14.48 24.69 43.20
C PRO A 370 -15.30 23.41 43.12
N LYS A 371 -14.68 22.29 43.51
CA LYS A 371 -15.31 20.98 43.62
C LYS A 371 -16.64 21.16 44.37
N PRO A 372 -17.81 20.84 43.79
CA PRO A 372 -19.07 21.03 44.48
C PRO A 372 -19.03 20.25 45.78
N THR A 373 -19.13 20.97 46.90
CA THR A 373 -19.23 20.40 48.25
C THR A 373 -20.51 19.60 48.30
N ILE A 374 -20.41 18.29 48.05
CA ILE A 374 -21.52 17.37 48.23
C ILE A 374 -21.85 17.40 49.74
N PRO A 375 -23.09 17.72 50.14
CA PRO A 375 -23.47 17.70 51.55
C PRO A 375 -23.27 16.28 52.08
N THR A 376 -22.41 16.17 53.07
CA THR A 376 -22.02 14.92 53.70
C THR A 376 -23.16 14.46 54.59
N ASN A 377 -24.05 13.62 54.06
CA ASN A 377 -25.02 12.91 54.89
C ASN A 377 -24.29 11.80 55.66
N HIS A 378 -24.09 12.05 56.96
CA HIS A 378 -23.64 11.08 57.94
C HIS A 378 -24.68 9.95 58.05
N SER A 379 -24.37 8.80 57.46
CA SER A 379 -25.00 7.53 57.84
C SER A 379 -23.89 6.58 58.27
N SER A 380 -23.79 6.43 59.58
CA SER A 380 -22.88 5.56 60.31
C SER A 380 -23.27 4.09 60.12
N GLN A 381 -22.45 3.33 59.41
CA GLN A 381 -22.38 1.88 59.56
C GLN A 381 -20.98 1.43 59.96
N PRO A 382 -20.86 0.43 60.85
CA PRO A 382 -19.59 -0.01 61.43
C PRO A 382 -18.79 -0.88 60.45
N LYS A 383 -17.50 -0.55 60.32
CA LYS A 383 -16.52 -1.29 59.51
C LYS A 383 -16.15 -2.62 60.17
N LYS A 384 -16.32 -3.72 59.44
CA LYS A 384 -15.63 -5.01 59.69
C LYS A 384 -14.16 -4.90 59.25
N PRO A 385 -13.20 -5.47 60.01
CA PRO A 385 -11.79 -5.48 59.62
C PRO A 385 -11.51 -6.55 58.57
N SER A 386 -10.80 -6.16 57.51
CA SER A 386 -10.23 -7.05 56.49
C SER A 386 -8.90 -7.65 56.98
N PRO A 387 -8.54 -8.88 56.56
CA PRO A 387 -7.27 -9.50 56.93
C PRO A 387 -6.09 -8.98 56.07
N PRO A 388 -4.84 -9.17 56.53
CA PRO A 388 -3.65 -8.67 55.83
C PRO A 388 -3.30 -9.55 54.63
N ILE A 389 -3.17 -8.92 53.46
CA ILE A 389 -2.65 -9.53 52.24
C ILE A 389 -1.13 -9.49 52.32
N GLY A 390 -0.54 -10.65 52.62
CA GLY A 390 0.89 -10.90 52.51
C GLY A 390 1.34 -11.00 51.05
N GLN A 391 2.45 -10.34 50.75
CA GLN A 391 3.21 -10.45 49.51
C GLN A 391 3.68 -11.90 49.30
N LEU A 392 3.44 -12.46 48.12
CA LEU A 392 4.30 -13.47 47.52
C LEU A 392 4.14 -13.41 45.99
N VAL A 393 5.02 -12.63 45.34
CA VAL A 393 5.17 -12.66 43.88
C VAL A 393 6.07 -13.84 43.56
N GLN A 394 5.46 -14.96 43.12
CA GLN A 394 6.18 -16.05 42.49
C GLN A 394 6.19 -15.83 40.98
N THR A 395 7.39 -15.79 40.41
CA THR A 395 7.66 -15.83 38.98
C THR A 395 7.20 -17.17 38.38
N PRO A 396 6.55 -17.19 37.20
CA PRO A 396 6.23 -18.44 36.53
C PRO A 396 7.49 -19.09 35.93
N PRO A 397 7.58 -20.43 35.91
CA PRO A 397 8.72 -21.12 35.32
C PRO A 397 8.74 -21.01 33.79
N SER A 398 9.92 -20.71 33.28
CA SER A 398 10.31 -20.68 31.87
C SER A 398 9.81 -21.91 31.11
N ALA A 399 8.95 -21.68 30.11
CA ALA A 399 8.52 -22.70 29.16
C ALA A 399 9.75 -23.25 28.41
N LYS A 400 9.90 -24.58 28.45
CA LYS A 400 10.96 -25.31 27.78
C LYS A 400 10.81 -25.19 26.27
N ALA A 401 11.93 -24.89 25.61
CA ALA A 401 12.06 -24.79 24.18
C ALA A 401 11.60 -26.09 23.48
N SER A 402 10.66 -25.91 22.54
CA SER A 402 10.18 -26.94 21.63
C SER A 402 11.31 -27.42 20.71
N SER A 403 11.53 -28.73 20.67
CA SER A 403 12.50 -29.40 19.81
C SER A 403 12.07 -29.35 18.34
N ARG A 404 12.90 -28.74 17.49
CA ARG A 404 12.74 -28.69 16.03
C ARG A 404 12.75 -30.09 15.38
N PRO A 405 12.01 -30.30 14.27
CA PRO A 405 12.12 -31.50 13.44
C PRO A 405 13.50 -31.61 12.78
N ARG A 406 13.94 -32.85 12.56
CA ARG A 406 15.27 -33.24 12.10
C ARG A 406 15.53 -32.87 10.63
N GLY A 407 16.66 -32.19 10.42
CA GLY A 407 17.63 -32.33 9.33
C GLY A 407 17.16 -32.59 7.90
N ILE A 408 17.02 -31.51 7.12
CA ILE A 408 17.32 -31.53 5.68
C ILE A 408 18.84 -31.36 5.56
N PRO A 409 19.58 -32.21 4.81
CA PRO A 409 21.03 -32.07 4.63
C PRO A 409 21.37 -30.71 4.02
N ALA A 410 22.32 -30.00 4.62
CA ALA A 410 22.75 -28.68 4.20
C ALA A 410 23.34 -28.75 2.77
N ILE A 411 22.65 -28.15 1.80
CA ILE A 411 23.19 -27.93 0.46
C ILE A 411 24.27 -26.84 0.59
N LYS A 412 25.53 -27.24 0.38
CA LYS A 412 26.68 -26.34 0.41
C LYS A 412 26.79 -25.65 -0.94
N TYR A 413 26.23 -24.44 -1.06
CA TYR A 413 26.40 -23.62 -2.24
C TYR A 413 27.78 -22.96 -2.21
N HIS A 414 28.55 -23.18 -3.28
CA HIS A 414 29.77 -22.43 -3.58
C HIS A 414 29.33 -21.12 -4.24
N TYR A 415 29.68 -19.98 -3.64
CA TYR A 415 29.53 -18.67 -4.25
C TYR A 415 30.83 -18.30 -4.97
N ASP A 416 30.73 -17.58 -6.08
CA ASP A 416 31.88 -17.06 -6.82
C ASP A 416 32.62 -16.00 -5.97
N ASN A 417 33.96 -16.05 -5.98
CA ASN A 417 34.87 -15.27 -5.14
C ASN A 417 34.85 -13.74 -5.38
N ASP A 418 34.00 -13.23 -6.27
CA ASP A 418 33.96 -11.82 -6.67
C ASP A 418 33.37 -10.89 -5.59
N PHE A 419 32.95 -11.44 -4.45
CA PHE A 419 32.41 -10.69 -3.31
C PHE A 419 33.35 -10.64 -2.08
N GLU A 420 34.57 -11.18 -2.15
CA GLU A 420 35.51 -11.17 -1.03
C GLU A 420 36.52 -10.01 -1.03
N GLU A 421 36.64 -9.24 -2.13
CA GLU A 421 37.50 -8.06 -2.14
C GLU A 421 36.88 -6.89 -1.35
N ALA A 422 37.69 -6.31 -0.46
CA ALA A 422 37.33 -5.10 0.28
C ALA A 422 37.03 -3.97 -0.70
N SER A 423 35.87 -3.33 -0.56
CA SER A 423 35.45 -2.22 -1.43
C SER A 423 36.53 -1.14 -1.50
N THR A 424 36.93 -0.80 -2.72
CA THR A 424 37.83 0.31 -3.02
C THR A 424 37.30 1.61 -2.39
N PRO A 425 38.20 2.49 -1.89
CA PRO A 425 37.81 3.77 -1.31
C PRO A 425 37.01 4.60 -2.31
N PRO A 426 36.10 5.48 -1.84
CA PRO A 426 35.23 6.27 -2.70
C PRO A 426 36.06 7.06 -3.70
N ALA A 427 35.87 6.77 -4.99
CA ALA A 427 36.43 7.59 -6.05
C ALA A 427 35.91 9.02 -5.86
N SER A 428 36.83 9.98 -5.93
CA SER A 428 36.51 11.40 -5.84
C SER A 428 35.73 11.79 -7.09
N ASP A 429 34.41 11.93 -6.97
CA ASP A 429 33.52 12.39 -8.03
C ASP A 429 33.90 13.84 -8.42
N SER A 430 34.64 13.97 -9.52
CA SER A 430 35.01 15.24 -10.15
C SER A 430 34.38 15.32 -11.55
N ASP A 431 33.07 15.11 -11.63
CA ASP A 431 32.28 15.16 -12.88
C ASP A 431 31.35 16.38 -12.91
N SER A 432 31.89 17.60 -12.76
CA SER A 432 31.08 18.84 -12.76
C SER A 432 30.98 19.53 -14.13
N GLN A 433 31.43 18.89 -15.21
CA GLN A 433 31.48 19.51 -16.55
C GLN A 433 30.68 18.77 -17.64
N SER A 434 29.98 17.66 -17.33
CA SER A 434 29.27 16.85 -18.33
C SER A 434 27.74 17.06 -18.42
N ASP A 435 27.18 17.92 -17.58
CA ASP A 435 25.72 18.02 -17.45
C ASP A 435 25.07 18.90 -18.54
N GLU A 436 25.77 19.89 -19.09
CA GLU A 436 25.20 20.81 -20.10
C GLU A 436 24.99 20.13 -21.46
N GLU A 437 25.98 19.36 -21.93
CA GLU A 437 25.90 18.64 -23.22
C GLU A 437 24.85 17.51 -23.17
N SER A 438 24.69 16.90 -22.00
CA SER A 438 23.63 15.90 -21.75
C SER A 438 22.24 16.54 -21.84
N GLN A 439 22.04 17.74 -21.27
CA GLN A 439 20.74 18.41 -21.27
C GLN A 439 20.31 18.86 -22.67
N GLU A 440 21.24 19.36 -23.49
CA GLU A 440 20.94 19.76 -24.87
C GLU A 440 20.44 18.58 -25.73
N LEU A 441 20.98 17.38 -25.51
CA LEU A 441 20.51 16.16 -26.16
C LEU A 441 19.11 15.76 -25.69
N VAL A 442 18.82 15.86 -24.40
CA VAL A 442 17.49 15.57 -23.85
C VAL A 442 16.44 16.51 -24.43
N ASP A 443 16.79 17.77 -24.62
CA ASP A 443 15.88 18.78 -25.17
C ASP A 443 15.60 18.58 -26.66
N LYS A 444 16.53 17.93 -27.40
CA LYS A 444 16.38 17.57 -28.82
C LYS A 444 15.61 16.28 -29.04
N LEU A 445 15.49 15.41 -28.04
CA LEU A 445 14.77 14.14 -28.16
C LEU A 445 13.26 14.38 -28.28
N PRO A 446 12.60 13.85 -29.33
CA PRO A 446 11.15 13.88 -29.40
C PRO A 446 10.55 13.22 -28.15
N TRP A 447 9.65 13.93 -27.45
CA TRP A 447 9.13 13.51 -26.15
C TRP A 447 8.55 12.09 -26.13
N PHE A 448 7.99 11.64 -27.26
CA PHE A 448 7.40 10.32 -27.39
C PHE A 448 8.45 9.19 -27.45
N CYS A 449 9.68 9.46 -27.86
CA CYS A 449 10.79 8.49 -27.80
C CYS A 449 11.21 8.18 -26.35
N CYS A 450 10.83 9.04 -25.39
CA CYS A 450 11.10 8.85 -23.97
C CYS A 450 10.03 7.98 -23.27
N ILE A 451 8.98 7.57 -23.99
CA ILE A 451 7.88 6.76 -23.45
C ILE A 451 7.94 5.38 -24.13
N PRO A 452 7.99 4.26 -23.38
CA PRO A 452 7.95 2.94 -23.98
C PRO A 452 6.70 2.77 -24.85
N PRO A 453 6.83 2.33 -26.11
CA PRO A 453 5.68 2.10 -26.98
C PRO A 453 4.81 1.00 -26.37
N ARG A 454 3.49 1.22 -26.34
CA ARG A 454 2.50 0.28 -25.77
C ARG A 454 1.53 -0.20 -26.84
N LEU A 455 1.21 -1.48 -26.79
CA LEU A 455 0.12 -2.11 -27.52
C LEU A 455 -0.89 -2.62 -26.50
N GLU A 456 -2.14 -2.16 -26.60
CA GLU A 456 -3.23 -2.69 -25.76
C GLU A 456 -3.57 -4.12 -26.18
N ALA A 457 -4.10 -4.94 -25.27
CA ALA A 457 -4.35 -6.36 -25.52
C ALA A 457 -5.28 -6.65 -26.72
N SER A 458 -6.11 -5.68 -27.11
CA SER A 458 -7.03 -5.75 -28.26
C SER A 458 -6.52 -5.01 -29.51
N GLN A 459 -5.39 -4.31 -29.41
CA GLN A 459 -4.81 -3.55 -30.51
C GLN A 459 -3.70 -4.37 -31.18
N HIS A 460 -3.78 -4.52 -32.49
CA HIS A 460 -2.76 -5.15 -33.33
C HIS A 460 -2.06 -4.13 -34.25
N VAL A 461 -2.65 -2.94 -34.39
CA VAL A 461 -2.06 -1.81 -35.11
C VAL A 461 -1.56 -0.80 -34.10
N TRP A 462 -0.25 -0.57 -34.10
CA TRP A 462 0.36 0.54 -33.39
C TRP A 462 0.55 1.72 -34.34
N ARG A 463 0.22 2.93 -33.89
CA ARG A 463 0.43 4.16 -34.66
C ARG A 463 1.48 4.99 -33.99
N CYS A 464 2.43 5.51 -34.76
CA CYS A 464 3.45 6.36 -34.19
C CYS A 464 2.81 7.64 -33.61
N PRO A 465 3.12 8.03 -32.36
CA PRO A 465 2.65 9.29 -31.79
C PRO A 465 3.32 10.52 -32.44
N GLY A 466 4.50 10.34 -33.05
CA GLY A 466 5.31 11.38 -33.65
C GLY A 466 4.96 11.72 -35.10
N CYS A 467 4.48 10.75 -35.86
CA CYS A 467 4.05 10.97 -37.25
C CYS A 467 2.67 10.35 -37.50
N ARG A 468 1.87 11.02 -38.34
CA ARG A 468 0.48 10.61 -38.60
C ARG A 468 0.34 9.46 -39.61
N VAL A 469 1.43 9.15 -40.31
CA VAL A 469 1.41 8.27 -41.48
C VAL A 469 1.90 6.87 -41.12
N TYR A 470 2.90 6.77 -40.24
CA TYR A 470 3.49 5.47 -39.91
C TYR A 470 2.64 4.68 -38.92
N GLN A 471 2.38 3.43 -39.28
CA GLN A 471 1.69 2.47 -38.43
C GLN A 471 2.28 1.08 -38.65
N ILE A 472 2.38 0.30 -37.58
CA ILE A 472 2.82 -1.09 -37.60
C ILE A 472 1.58 -1.95 -37.38
N ASP A 473 1.19 -2.75 -38.37
CA ASP A 473 0.16 -3.78 -38.22
C ASP A 473 0.82 -5.13 -37.96
N LEU A 474 0.73 -5.65 -36.73
CA LEU A 474 1.35 -6.92 -36.38
C LEU A 474 0.68 -8.15 -37.02
N PHE A 475 -0.53 -8.02 -37.57
CA PHE A 475 -1.14 -9.08 -38.38
C PHE A 475 -0.69 -9.05 -39.83
N SER A 476 -0.27 -7.89 -40.34
CA SER A 476 0.18 -7.72 -41.71
C SER A 476 1.37 -6.75 -41.77
N PRO A 477 2.50 -7.11 -41.13
CA PRO A 477 3.70 -6.27 -41.16
C PRO A 477 4.21 -6.17 -42.60
N ASP A 478 4.83 -5.05 -42.94
CA ASP A 478 5.48 -4.89 -44.24
C ASP A 478 6.67 -5.85 -44.33
N GLU A 479 6.83 -6.56 -45.45
CA GLU A 479 7.92 -7.53 -45.59
C GLU A 479 9.29 -6.82 -45.61
N ASP A 480 9.36 -5.60 -46.15
CA ASP A 480 10.58 -4.80 -46.15
C ASP A 480 11.01 -4.44 -44.70
N GLU A 481 10.05 -4.34 -43.78
CA GLU A 481 10.34 -4.11 -42.36
C GLU A 481 10.76 -5.39 -41.63
N LEU A 482 10.21 -6.54 -42.04
CA LEU A 482 10.56 -7.83 -41.46
C LEU A 482 11.95 -8.32 -41.85
N GLU A 483 12.46 -7.93 -43.03
CA GLU A 483 13.82 -8.26 -43.47
C GLU A 483 14.92 -7.62 -42.59
N GLU A 484 14.58 -6.55 -41.87
CA GLU A 484 15.54 -5.79 -41.06
C GLU A 484 15.59 -6.17 -39.57
N ILE A 485 14.66 -7.01 -39.12
CA ILE A 485 14.68 -7.55 -37.74
C ILE A 485 15.28 -8.97 -37.75
N PRO A 486 15.78 -9.49 -36.60
CA PRO A 486 16.34 -10.83 -36.58
C PRO A 486 15.31 -11.89 -37.03
N GLU A 487 15.76 -12.84 -37.85
CA GLU A 487 14.88 -13.75 -38.60
C GLU A 487 13.96 -14.58 -37.70
N ASN A 488 14.43 -14.97 -36.50
CA ASN A 488 13.60 -15.68 -35.52
C ASN A 488 12.38 -14.86 -35.05
N TYR A 489 12.49 -13.53 -34.96
CA TYR A 489 11.37 -12.67 -34.60
C TYR A 489 10.49 -12.34 -35.81
N ALA A 490 11.08 -12.19 -37.00
CA ALA A 490 10.34 -12.05 -38.25
C ALA A 490 9.43 -13.26 -38.49
N ASP A 491 9.94 -14.48 -38.29
CA ASP A 491 9.19 -15.72 -38.44
C ASP A 491 8.02 -15.83 -37.45
N ILE A 492 8.18 -15.33 -36.22
CA ILE A 492 7.09 -15.30 -35.24
C ILE A 492 5.95 -14.41 -35.74
N LEU A 493 6.27 -13.22 -36.26
CA LEU A 493 5.27 -12.31 -36.82
C LEU A 493 4.62 -12.89 -38.10
N ARG A 494 5.41 -13.46 -39.03
CA ARG A 494 4.92 -14.13 -40.25
C ARG A 494 4.02 -15.32 -39.94
N SER A 495 4.36 -16.11 -38.93
CA SER A 495 3.61 -17.32 -38.58
C SER A 495 2.19 -17.01 -38.12
N ARG A 496 1.96 -15.84 -37.51
CA ARG A 496 0.70 -15.45 -36.87
C ARG A 496 0.17 -16.50 -35.86
N ARG A 497 1.07 -17.33 -35.30
CA ARG A 497 0.73 -18.43 -34.37
C ARG A 497 0.76 -18.03 -32.90
N TRP A 498 1.09 -16.79 -32.60
CA TRP A 498 1.04 -16.23 -31.26
C TRP A 498 -0.42 -16.09 -30.77
N ARG A 499 -0.65 -16.20 -29.46
CA ARG A 499 -2.00 -16.24 -28.88
C ARG A 499 -2.49 -14.86 -28.50
N LYS A 500 -1.58 -13.98 -28.09
CA LYS A 500 -1.87 -12.59 -27.70
C LYS A 500 -0.77 -11.68 -28.21
N VAL A 501 -1.13 -10.45 -28.55
CA VAL A 501 -0.16 -9.39 -28.92
C VAL A 501 0.82 -9.11 -27.74
N THR A 502 0.37 -9.39 -26.52
CA THR A 502 1.18 -9.26 -25.30
C THR A 502 2.14 -10.41 -25.05
N ASP A 503 2.23 -11.40 -25.96
CA ASP A 503 3.19 -12.49 -25.82
C ASP A 503 4.63 -11.91 -25.86
N PRO A 504 5.54 -12.32 -24.95
CA PRO A 504 6.85 -11.66 -24.81
C PRO A 504 7.68 -11.59 -26.10
N GLU A 505 7.62 -12.62 -26.92
CA GLU A 505 8.32 -12.69 -28.20
C GLU A 505 7.75 -11.71 -29.24
N VAL A 506 6.42 -11.55 -29.26
CA VAL A 506 5.71 -10.59 -30.13
C VAL A 506 6.03 -9.16 -29.71
N LEU A 507 6.02 -8.87 -28.41
CA LEU A 507 6.43 -7.55 -27.89
C LEU A 507 7.89 -7.23 -28.20
N THR A 508 8.75 -8.25 -28.22
CA THR A 508 10.16 -8.09 -28.58
C THR A 508 10.31 -7.77 -30.07
N ALA A 509 9.64 -8.52 -30.95
CA ALA A 509 9.59 -8.25 -32.39
C ALA A 509 9.03 -6.85 -32.69
N PHE A 510 7.93 -6.48 -32.04
CA PHE A 510 7.34 -5.13 -32.08
C PHE A 510 8.35 -4.05 -31.65
N GLY A 511 9.11 -4.30 -30.58
CA GLY A 511 10.15 -3.39 -30.10
C GLY A 511 11.24 -3.13 -31.15
N PHE A 512 11.62 -4.14 -31.96
CA PHE A 512 12.57 -3.95 -33.05
C PHE A 512 12.01 -3.04 -34.15
N LEU A 513 10.77 -3.28 -34.58
CA LEU A 513 10.10 -2.47 -35.62
C LEU A 513 9.96 -1.00 -35.19
N VAL A 514 9.52 -0.74 -33.95
CA VAL A 514 9.43 0.64 -33.44
C VAL A 514 10.80 1.31 -33.35
N ASN A 515 11.82 0.57 -32.91
CA ASN A 515 13.18 1.12 -32.79
C ASN A 515 13.79 1.47 -34.15
N LYS A 516 13.50 0.69 -35.20
CA LYS A 516 13.88 1.02 -36.58
C LYS A 516 13.24 2.35 -36.98
N HIS A 517 11.92 2.44 -36.91
CA HIS A 517 11.19 3.65 -37.28
C HIS A 517 11.66 4.89 -36.50
N TYR A 518 11.84 4.78 -35.19
CA TYR A 518 12.36 5.88 -34.37
C TYR A 518 13.75 6.33 -34.79
N ARG A 519 14.63 5.39 -35.17
CA ARG A 519 15.99 5.70 -35.61
C ARG A 519 16.02 6.38 -36.97
N GLU A 520 15.27 5.83 -37.93
CA GLU A 520 15.35 6.25 -39.33
C GLU A 520 14.61 7.55 -39.60
N ASP A 521 13.46 7.75 -38.97
CA ASP A 521 12.62 8.92 -39.21
C ASP A 521 12.84 9.97 -38.12
N HIS A 522 12.58 9.63 -36.85
CA HIS A 522 12.49 10.65 -35.82
C HIS A 522 13.81 11.16 -35.27
N LEU A 523 14.76 10.27 -34.98
CA LEU A 523 16.06 10.65 -34.43
C LEU A 523 16.96 11.26 -35.52
N ARG A 524 16.92 10.72 -36.73
CA ARG A 524 17.60 11.30 -37.88
C ARG A 524 17.10 12.71 -38.19
N ASP A 525 15.78 12.94 -38.19
CA ASP A 525 15.20 14.28 -38.38
C ASP A 525 15.58 15.25 -37.26
N ALA A 526 15.77 14.75 -36.03
CA ALA A 526 16.27 15.53 -34.90
C ALA A 526 17.79 15.78 -34.93
N GLY A 527 18.51 15.28 -35.94
CA GLY A 527 19.97 15.38 -36.04
C GLY A 527 20.70 14.52 -35.00
N ILE A 528 20.06 13.47 -34.48
CA ILE A 528 20.61 12.56 -33.48
C ILE A 528 21.03 11.27 -34.17
N GLU A 529 22.34 11.02 -34.23
CA GLU A 529 22.91 9.78 -34.77
C GLU A 529 23.27 8.81 -33.64
N LEU A 530 22.77 7.57 -33.75
CA LEU A 530 23.09 6.48 -32.82
C LEU A 530 24.28 5.69 -33.36
N ILE A 531 25.42 5.74 -32.66
CA ILE A 531 26.61 4.95 -32.94
C ILE A 531 26.53 3.67 -32.10
N MET A 532 26.49 2.50 -32.74
CA MET A 532 26.60 1.22 -32.03
C MET A 532 28.06 0.78 -31.96
N GLU A 533 28.72 0.94 -30.81
CA GLU A 533 30.08 0.45 -30.56
C GLU A 533 30.03 -0.81 -29.69
N ASN A 534 30.43 -1.98 -30.23
CA ASN A 534 30.67 -3.21 -29.47
C ASN A 534 29.56 -3.54 -28.43
N THR A 535 28.32 -3.74 -28.88
CA THR A 535 27.12 -4.01 -28.05
C THR A 535 26.69 -2.89 -27.08
N LYS A 536 27.37 -1.74 -27.06
CA LYS A 536 26.95 -0.53 -26.35
C LYS A 536 26.49 0.52 -27.36
N VAL A 537 25.27 1.01 -27.18
CA VAL A 537 24.76 2.15 -27.95
C VAL A 537 25.34 3.42 -27.35
N ARG A 538 26.06 4.22 -28.15
CA ARG A 538 26.54 5.57 -27.82
C ARG A 538 25.90 6.55 -28.81
N SER A 539 25.41 7.69 -28.35
CA SER A 539 25.06 8.80 -29.26
C SER A 539 26.35 9.50 -29.74
N SER A 540 26.36 10.03 -30.96
CA SER A 540 27.53 10.75 -31.51
C SER A 540 27.80 12.12 -30.86
N ALA A 541 26.93 12.60 -29.98
CA ALA A 541 27.23 13.63 -29.01
C ALA A 541 27.69 12.97 -27.70
N VAL A 542 28.84 13.41 -27.17
CA VAL A 542 29.58 12.73 -26.10
C VAL A 542 28.76 12.77 -24.82
N CYS A 543 28.01 11.70 -24.55
CA CYS A 543 27.18 11.58 -23.35
C CYS A 543 27.76 10.51 -22.41
N SER A 544 27.96 10.88 -21.15
CA SER A 544 28.38 9.99 -20.06
C SER A 544 27.30 8.92 -19.80
N PRO A 545 27.63 7.70 -19.31
CA PRO A 545 26.72 6.54 -19.28
C PRO A 545 25.51 6.63 -18.33
N ARG A 546 25.16 7.82 -17.79
CA ARG A 546 24.17 7.99 -16.71
C ARG A 546 22.98 8.90 -17.01
N CYS A 547 22.90 9.51 -18.19
CA CYS A 547 21.78 10.39 -18.53
C CYS A 547 20.94 9.80 -19.67
N VAL A 548 19.66 9.55 -19.36
CA VAL A 548 18.60 9.04 -20.25
C VAL A 548 18.75 7.58 -20.67
N HIS A 549 18.01 6.70 -19.99
CA HIS A 549 17.60 5.42 -20.59
C HIS A 549 16.62 5.73 -21.72
N LEU A 550 17.13 5.99 -22.92
CA LEU A 550 16.34 5.77 -24.12
C LEU A 550 15.95 4.30 -24.11
N TYR A 551 14.66 4.01 -24.13
CA TYR A 551 14.14 2.65 -24.19
C TYR A 551 14.33 2.08 -25.61
N PHE A 552 15.58 2.03 -26.08
CA PHE A 552 15.95 1.00 -27.04
C PHE A 552 15.85 -0.33 -26.29
N TYR A 553 15.36 -1.39 -26.92
CA TYR A 553 15.40 -2.74 -26.36
C TYR A 553 16.80 -3.31 -26.63
N PRO A 554 17.81 -3.14 -25.75
CA PRO A 554 19.17 -3.50 -26.06
C PRO A 554 19.44 -4.79 -25.29
N ASN A 555 18.99 -5.92 -25.84
CA ASN A 555 19.15 -7.27 -25.29
C ASN A 555 18.26 -7.61 -24.07
N LEU A 556 17.09 -8.19 -24.34
CA LEU A 556 16.57 -9.27 -23.50
C LEU A 556 17.57 -10.43 -23.63
N GLY A 557 18.24 -10.75 -22.52
CA GLY A 557 19.44 -11.59 -22.50
C GLY A 557 19.24 -13.02 -23.01
N PHE A 558 20.02 -13.39 -24.03
CA PHE A 558 20.48 -14.76 -24.23
C PHE A 558 21.83 -14.92 -23.55
N CYS A 559 21.87 -15.79 -22.54
CA CYS A 559 23.11 -16.39 -22.05
C CYS A 559 23.03 -17.86 -22.47
N GLU A 560 23.38 -18.16 -23.71
CA GLU A 560 23.54 -19.53 -24.19
C GLU A 560 25.03 -19.87 -24.14
N LYS A 561 25.40 -20.69 -23.15
CA LYS A 561 26.68 -21.39 -23.16
C LYS A 561 26.62 -22.45 -24.26
N VAL A 562 27.23 -22.17 -25.40
CA VAL A 562 27.71 -23.22 -26.30
C VAL A 562 28.95 -23.83 -25.63
N ALA A 563 28.77 -25.01 -25.05
CA ALA A 563 29.89 -25.88 -24.69
C ALA A 563 30.44 -26.46 -26.00
N GLY A 564 31.75 -26.30 -26.20
CA GLY A 564 32.45 -26.92 -27.30
C GLY A 564 32.46 -28.44 -27.21
N SER A 565 32.30 -29.06 -28.37
CA SER A 565 33.10 -30.19 -28.85
C SER A 565 33.24 -30.04 -30.35
#